data_AF-A0A952UZQ2-F1
#
_entry.id   AF-A0A952UZQ2-F1
#
_cell.length_a   1.000
_cell.length_b   1.000
_cell.length_c   1.000
_cell.angle_alpha   90.00
_cell.angle_beta   90.00
_cell.angle_gamma   90.00
#
_symmetry.space_group_name_H-M   'P 1'
#
loop_
_entity.id
_entity.type
_entity.pdbx_description
1 polymer ?
#
loop_
_entity_poly.entity_id
_entity_poly.type
_entity_poly.pdbx_seq_one_letter_code
_entity_poly.pdbx_strand_id
1 'polypeptide(L)'
;MSDHIAERLVDQVLDTIRDTGAEGLIIDLTGIWMVDSHLCAVLSRLAASARLMGADSIICGMNAQVAITLQTMGIDMGVVRTALTLEAAFKSLGIGRLDGHAPKGGPNKRPRPRTPRETR
;
A
#
# COMPACT_ATOMS: atom_id res chain seq x y z
N MET A 1 18.03 -7.45 -16.34
CA MET A 1 16.86 -6.89 -17.04
C MET A 1 17.43 -5.94 -18.08
N SER A 2 17.18 -6.12 -19.39
CA SER A 2 17.65 -5.14 -20.37
C SER A 2 16.90 -3.82 -20.14
N ASP A 3 17.55 -2.67 -20.23
CA ASP A 3 16.96 -1.34 -19.99
C ASP A 3 15.62 -1.16 -20.72
N HIS A 4 15.53 -1.66 -21.94
CA HIS A 4 14.30 -1.59 -22.74
C HIS A 4 13.10 -2.35 -22.13
N ILE A 5 13.33 -3.44 -21.38
CA ILE A 5 12.27 -4.15 -20.67
C ILE A 5 11.74 -3.29 -19.51
N ALA A 6 12.62 -2.58 -18.82
CA ALA A 6 12.25 -1.71 -17.72
C ALA A 6 11.48 -0.47 -18.20
N GLU A 7 11.93 0.16 -19.29
CA GLU A 7 11.21 1.26 -19.93
C GLU A 7 9.80 0.84 -20.32
N ARG A 8 9.68 -0.30 -21.00
CA ARG A 8 8.37 -0.84 -21.40
C ARG A 8 7.47 -1.15 -20.22
N LEU A 9 8.02 -1.66 -19.12
CA LEU A 9 7.25 -1.91 -17.90
C LEU A 9 6.68 -0.59 -17.34
N VAL A 10 7.50 0.46 -17.27
CA VAL A 10 7.05 1.77 -16.78
C VAL A 10 5.94 2.31 -17.66
N ASP A 11 6.14 2.32 -18.98
CA ASP A 11 5.13 2.83 -19.93
C ASP A 11 3.82 2.05 -19.82
N GLN A 12 3.88 0.72 -19.77
CA GLN A 12 2.69 -0.14 -19.64
C GLN A 12 1.92 0.10 -18.33
N VAL A 13 2.62 0.29 -17.22
CA VAL A 13 1.98 0.57 -15.93
C VAL A 13 1.31 1.95 -15.95
N LEU A 14 1.97 2.97 -16.50
CA LEU A 14 1.40 4.31 -16.57
C LEU A 14 0.21 4.39 -17.54
N ASP A 15 0.28 3.70 -18.68
CA ASP A 15 -0.86 3.54 -19.58
C ASP A 15 -2.02 2.83 -18.88
N THR A 16 -1.75 1.77 -18.11
CA THR A 16 -2.77 1.06 -17.35
C THR A 16 -3.41 1.97 -16.30
N ILE A 17 -2.64 2.76 -15.57
CA ILE A 17 -3.16 3.74 -14.60
C ILE A 17 -4.08 4.74 -15.30
N ARG A 18 -3.64 5.31 -16.43
CA ARG A 18 -4.45 6.26 -17.21
C ARG A 18 -5.77 5.64 -17.67
N ASP A 19 -5.71 4.44 -18.23
CA ASP A 19 -6.86 3.82 -18.90
C ASP A 19 -7.87 3.26 -17.89
N THR A 20 -7.42 2.87 -16.69
CA THR A 20 -8.29 2.32 -15.63
C THR A 20 -8.71 3.34 -14.58
N GLY A 21 -8.00 4.47 -14.46
CA GLY A 21 -8.17 5.41 -13.35
C GLY A 21 -7.72 4.84 -12.00
N ALA A 22 -6.75 3.92 -11.99
CA ALA A 22 -6.28 3.30 -10.76
C ALA A 22 -5.67 4.33 -9.79
N GLU A 23 -6.17 4.37 -8.56
CA GLU A 23 -5.70 5.27 -7.50
C GLU A 23 -4.54 4.69 -6.68
N GLY A 24 -4.17 3.42 -6.92
CA GLY A 24 -3.13 2.73 -6.16
C GLY A 24 -2.31 1.76 -7.00
N LEU A 25 -1.01 1.70 -6.73
CA LEU A 25 -0.05 0.79 -7.35
C LEU A 25 0.65 -0.03 -6.25
N ILE A 26 0.54 -1.36 -6.30
CA ILE A 26 1.31 -2.25 -5.42
C ILE A 26 2.47 -2.86 -6.21
N ILE A 27 3.68 -2.73 -5.68
CA ILE A 27 4.90 -3.30 -6.23
C ILE A 27 5.35 -4.41 -5.28
N ASP A 28 5.10 -5.66 -5.66
CA ASP A 28 5.50 -6.83 -4.87
C ASP A 28 6.93 -7.28 -5.22
N LEU A 29 7.80 -7.25 -4.22
CA LEU A 29 9.20 -7.70 -4.31
C LEU A 29 9.40 -9.09 -3.71
N THR A 30 8.33 -9.83 -3.40
CA THR A 30 8.41 -11.21 -2.94
C THR A 30 9.24 -12.05 -3.92
N GLY A 31 10.28 -12.72 -3.42
CA GLY A 31 11.20 -13.52 -4.23
C GLY A 31 12.38 -12.75 -4.85
N ILE A 32 12.42 -11.41 -4.71
CA ILE A 32 13.61 -10.62 -5.03
C ILE A 32 14.61 -10.74 -3.87
N TRP A 33 15.79 -11.26 -4.17
CA TRP A 33 16.87 -11.52 -3.21
C TRP A 33 18.10 -10.66 -3.49
N MET A 34 18.24 -10.13 -4.71
CA MET A 34 19.29 -9.21 -5.12
C MET A 34 18.67 -8.01 -5.81
N VAL A 35 19.17 -6.83 -5.45
CA VAL A 35 18.81 -5.55 -6.06
C VAL A 35 20.09 -4.90 -6.55
N ASP A 36 20.02 -4.31 -7.74
CA ASP A 36 21.09 -3.51 -8.33
C ASP A 36 20.62 -2.05 -8.51
N SER A 37 21.57 -1.17 -8.81
CA SER A 37 21.28 0.27 -8.99
C SER A 37 20.27 0.57 -10.11
N HIS A 38 20.19 -0.27 -11.15
CA HIS A 38 19.27 -0.07 -12.26
C HIS A 38 17.83 -0.40 -11.83
N LEU A 39 17.60 -1.54 -11.18
CA LEU A 39 16.29 -1.90 -10.62
C LEU A 39 15.81 -0.84 -9.63
N CYS A 40 16.72 -0.34 -8.79
CA CYS A 40 16.45 0.76 -7.86
C CYS A 40 15.93 2.02 -8.57
N ALA A 41 16.64 2.46 -9.62
CA ALA A 41 16.26 3.63 -10.41
C ALA A 41 14.90 3.44 -11.10
N VAL A 42 14.65 2.24 -11.64
CA VAL A 42 13.37 1.90 -12.29
C VAL A 42 12.21 1.95 -11.31
N LEU A 43 12.35 1.32 -10.13
CA LEU A 43 11.33 1.33 -9.08
C LEU A 43 11.04 2.75 -8.60
N SER A 44 12.09 3.55 -8.38
CA SER A 44 11.94 4.95 -7.96
C SER A 44 11.24 5.79 -9.02
N ARG A 45 11.62 5.65 -10.29
CA ARG A 45 10.97 6.35 -11.41
C ARG A 45 9.51 5.94 -11.54
N LEU A 46 9.22 4.65 -11.46
CA LEU A 46 7.86 4.12 -11.56
C LEU A 46 6.97 4.69 -10.45
N ALA A 47 7.41 4.61 -9.19
CA ALA A 47 6.65 5.13 -8.06
C ALA A 47 6.42 6.65 -8.16
N ALA A 48 7.44 7.41 -8.56
CA ALA A 48 7.31 8.85 -8.76
C ALA A 48 6.34 9.21 -9.90
N SER A 49 6.43 8.53 -11.05
CA SER A 49 5.53 8.74 -12.18
C SER A 49 4.09 8.34 -11.85
N ALA A 50 3.88 7.20 -11.19
CA ALA A 50 2.56 6.76 -10.76
C ALA A 50 1.92 7.79 -9.82
N ARG A 51 2.69 8.35 -8.87
CA ARG A 51 2.21 9.41 -7.98
C ARG A 51 1.80 10.68 -8.73
N LEU A 52 2.54 11.08 -9.77
CA LEU A 52 2.17 12.22 -10.63
C LEU A 52 0.85 11.96 -11.38
N MET A 53 0.55 10.70 -11.68
CA MET A 53 -0.72 10.27 -12.29
C MET A 53 -1.86 10.13 -11.27
N GLY A 54 -1.62 10.41 -9.98
CA GLY A 54 -2.62 10.27 -8.91
C GLY A 54 -2.72 8.86 -8.33
N ALA A 55 -1.78 7.97 -8.63
CA ALA A 55 -1.74 6.62 -8.09
C ALA A 55 -0.70 6.49 -6.96
N ASP A 56 -1.16 6.24 -5.73
CA ASP A 56 -0.27 6.05 -4.59
C ASP A 56 0.42 4.68 -4.65
N SER A 57 1.76 4.70 -4.60
CA SER A 57 2.56 3.48 -4.72
C SER A 57 2.91 2.87 -3.36
N ILE A 58 2.78 1.55 -3.23
CA ILE A 58 3.16 0.76 -2.06
C ILE A 58 4.12 -0.36 -2.49
N ILE A 59 5.30 -0.44 -1.89
CA ILE A 59 6.22 -1.57 -2.07
C ILE A 59 5.95 -2.62 -0.97
N CYS A 60 5.85 -3.90 -1.33
CA CYS A 60 5.67 -4.99 -0.37
C CYS A 60 6.56 -6.20 -0.62
N GLY A 61 6.57 -7.17 0.30
CA GLY A 61 7.28 -8.43 0.13
C GLY A 61 8.81 -8.33 0.24
N MET A 62 9.31 -7.22 0.77
CA MET A 62 10.74 -6.95 0.88
C MET A 62 11.35 -7.65 2.08
N ASN A 63 12.46 -8.37 1.87
CA ASN A 63 13.26 -8.93 2.96
C ASN A 63 14.22 -7.88 3.55
N ALA A 64 14.77 -8.16 4.74
CA ALA A 64 15.65 -7.23 5.44
C ALA A 64 16.93 -6.88 4.67
N GLN A 65 17.51 -7.84 3.94
CA GLN A 65 18.74 -7.62 3.17
C GLN A 65 18.51 -6.64 2.01
N VAL A 66 17.38 -6.77 1.31
CA VAL A 66 16.98 -5.85 0.24
C VAL A 66 16.76 -4.45 0.81
N ALA A 67 16.06 -4.32 1.95
CA ALA A 67 15.82 -3.02 2.58
C ALA A 67 17.12 -2.26 2.91
N ILE A 68 18.10 -2.95 3.52
CA ILE A 68 19.42 -2.37 3.82
C ILE A 68 20.15 -1.96 2.53
N THR A 69 20.04 -2.79 1.50
CA THR A 69 20.69 -2.52 0.21
C THR A 69 20.10 -1.28 -0.47
N LEU A 70 18.77 -1.16 -0.53
CA LEU A 70 18.09 0.01 -1.09
C LEU A 70 18.45 1.31 -0.35
N GLN A 71 18.51 1.25 0.99
CA GLN A 71 18.95 2.38 1.82
C GLN A 71 20.40 2.78 1.50
N THR A 72 21.30 1.79 1.39
CA THR A 72 22.72 2.02 1.09
C THR A 72 22.92 2.62 -0.30
N MET A 73 22.06 2.27 -1.25
CA MET A 73 22.06 2.82 -2.62
C MET A 73 21.46 4.22 -2.72
N GLY A 74 21.01 4.81 -1.60
CA GLY A 74 20.51 6.18 -1.57
C GLY A 74 19.09 6.34 -2.09
N ILE A 75 18.30 5.26 -2.16
CA ILE A 75 16.87 5.41 -2.41
C ILE A 75 16.22 5.99 -1.16
N ASP A 76 15.66 7.19 -1.30
CA ASP A 76 14.83 7.77 -0.27
C ASP A 76 13.46 7.08 -0.27
N MET A 77 13.36 6.02 0.54
CA MET A 77 12.08 5.35 0.79
C MET A 77 11.14 6.16 1.68
N GLY A 78 11.52 7.36 2.15
CA GLY A 78 10.65 8.24 2.92
C GLY A 78 9.42 8.72 2.15
N VAL A 79 9.47 8.70 0.82
CA VAL A 79 8.36 9.10 -0.06
C VAL A 79 7.48 7.91 -0.47
N VAL A 80 7.99 6.67 -0.40
CA VAL A 80 7.31 5.47 -0.87
C VAL A 80 6.77 4.68 0.32
N ARG A 81 5.45 4.44 0.35
CA ARG A 81 4.85 3.61 1.39
C ARG A 81 5.35 2.17 1.26
N THR A 82 5.62 1.52 2.39
CA THR A 82 6.02 0.11 2.41
C THR A 82 5.06 -0.72 3.23
N ALA A 83 4.87 -1.98 2.85
CA ALA A 83 4.13 -2.98 3.62
C ALA A 83 4.94 -4.28 3.72
N LEU A 84 4.75 -5.05 4.79
CA LEU A 84 5.47 -6.32 4.95
C LEU A 84 4.99 -7.37 3.94
N THR A 85 3.69 -7.42 3.67
CA THR A 85 3.05 -8.42 2.80
C THR A 85 2.09 -7.76 1.81
N LEU A 86 1.73 -8.50 0.77
CA LEU A 86 0.75 -8.07 -0.23
C LEU A 86 -0.63 -7.78 0.40
N GLU A 87 -1.07 -8.59 1.36
CA GLU A 87 -2.33 -8.38 2.09
C GLU A 87 -2.29 -7.09 2.91
N ALA A 88 -1.16 -6.78 3.54
CA ALA A 88 -0.97 -5.52 4.25
C ALA A 88 -0.99 -4.32 3.31
N ALA A 89 -0.48 -4.47 2.08
CA ALA A 89 -0.55 -3.44 1.04
C ALA A 89 -2.00 -3.20 0.59
N PHE A 90 -2.76 -4.25 0.28
CA PHE A 90 -4.18 -4.13 -0.06
C PHE A 90 -4.99 -3.47 1.06
N LYS A 91 -4.80 -3.90 2.32
CA LYS A 91 -5.46 -3.29 3.47
C LYS A 91 -5.12 -1.81 3.60
N SER A 92 -3.90 -1.41 3.27
CA SER A 92 -3.44 -0.01 3.30
C SER A 92 -4.08 0.88 2.23
N LEU A 93 -4.62 0.28 1.17
CA LEU A 93 -5.46 0.93 0.15
C LEU A 93 -6.96 0.84 0.48
N GLY A 94 -7.34 0.35 1.65
CA GLY A 94 -8.74 0.13 2.02
C GLY A 94 -9.38 -1.10 1.35
N ILE A 95 -8.60 -1.89 0.63
CA ILE A 95 -9.04 -3.14 0.00
C ILE A 95 -8.87 -4.26 1.02
N GLY A 96 -9.90 -4.47 1.83
CA GLY A 96 -10.00 -5.58 2.76
C GLY A 96 -10.84 -6.71 2.18
N ARG A 97 -10.80 -7.89 2.82
CA ARG A 97 -11.88 -8.87 2.62
C ARG A 97 -13.20 -8.15 2.86
N LEU A 98 -14.14 -8.32 1.93
CA LEU A 98 -15.56 -8.10 2.20
C LEU A 98 -15.96 -9.16 3.23
N ASP A 99 -15.56 -8.98 4.48
CA ASP A 99 -16.10 -9.79 5.55
C ASP A 99 -17.59 -9.41 5.60
N GLY A 100 -18.44 -10.34 5.15
CA GLY A 100 -19.89 -10.28 5.26
C GLY A 100 -20.33 -10.31 6.73
N HIS A 101 -19.94 -9.29 7.49
CA HIS A 101 -20.45 -9.02 8.81
C HIS A 101 -21.75 -8.25 8.66
N ALA A 102 -22.87 -8.99 8.74
CA ALA A 102 -24.17 -8.41 9.05
C ALA A 102 -24.04 -7.42 10.23
N PRO A 103 -24.78 -6.31 10.21
CA PRO A 103 -24.70 -5.32 11.28
C PRO A 103 -25.04 -5.98 12.61
N LYS A 104 -24.10 -5.97 13.56
CA LYS A 104 -24.38 -6.39 14.94
C LYS A 104 -25.25 -5.33 15.61
N GLY A 105 -26.55 -5.37 15.32
CA GLY A 105 -27.56 -4.73 16.17
C GLY A 105 -27.66 -5.48 17.50
N GLY A 106 -27.06 -4.91 18.55
CA GLY A 106 -27.25 -5.31 19.94
C GLY A 106 -27.94 -4.19 20.72
N PRO A 107 -28.81 -4.51 21.70
CA PRO A 107 -29.85 -3.58 22.15
C PRO A 107 -29.26 -2.38 22.90
N ASN A 108 -29.72 -1.20 22.48
CA ASN A 108 -29.54 0.08 23.16
C ASN A 108 -29.93 -0.04 24.63
N LYS A 109 -28.94 -0.10 25.54
CA LYS A 109 -29.17 0.09 26.98
C LYS A 109 -29.41 1.57 27.22
N ARG A 110 -30.65 2.02 27.03
CA ARG A 110 -31.10 3.29 27.59
C ARG A 110 -30.86 3.25 29.11
N PRO A 111 -30.23 4.28 29.71
CA PRO A 111 -30.04 4.32 31.15
C PRO A 111 -31.41 4.38 31.84
N ARG A 112 -31.63 3.55 32.86
CA ARG A 112 -32.84 3.60 33.69
C ARG A 112 -32.88 4.93 34.45
N PRO A 113 -34.01 5.65 34.49
CA PRO A 113 -34.12 6.85 35.32
C PRO A 113 -34.03 6.47 36.80
N ARG A 114 -33.20 7.21 37.56
CA ARG A 114 -33.13 7.09 39.02
C ARG A 114 -34.42 7.65 39.62
N THR A 115 -35.09 6.89 40.47
CA THR A 115 -36.21 7.40 41.27
C THR A 115 -35.68 8.40 42.31
N PRO A 116 -36.33 9.56 42.53
CA PRO A 116 -36.00 10.44 43.63
C PRO A 116 -36.31 9.76 44.96
N ARG A 117 -35.36 9.80 45.90
CA ARG A 117 -35.64 9.43 47.30
C ARG A 117 -36.58 10.47 47.88
N GLU A 118 -37.75 10.03 48.34
CA GLU A 118 -38.65 10.85 49.14
C GLU A 118 -37.96 11.25 50.44
N THR A 119 -37.88 12.56 50.66
CA THR A 119 -37.56 13.20 51.93
C THR A 119 -38.62 12.87 52.97
N ARG A 120 -38.19 12.32 54.10
CA ARG A 120 -38.90 12.46 55.37
C ARG A 120 -37.90 12.51 56.52
#